data_AF-A0A0F5MUR1-F1
#
_entry.id   AF-A0A0F5MUR1-F1
#
_cell.length_a   1.000
_cell.length_b   1.000
_cell.length_c   1.000
_cell.angle_alpha   90.00
_cell.angle_beta   90.00
_cell.angle_gamma   90.00
#
_symmetry.space_group_name_H-M   'P 1'
#
loop_
_entity.id
_entity.type
_entity.pdbx_description
1 polymer ?
#
loop_
_entity_poly.entity_id
_entity_poly.type
_entity_poly.pdbx_seq_one_letter_code
_entity_poly.pdbx_strand_id
1 'polypeptide(L)'
;MTTLDIDSDTAREAAERELSKPMYPRPSPRQQFFDFVETLIRRLVLKGAELPGGWFTIAVLLIILAAGVVAAVHVGRRMLRDGRRSETLYGPTQLSAAEHRAAAQRLAAAADWGPAIRHRLRAVARGLEEAGLVLPASGRTASELARVAGAALPGLADDLIRAAETFNDVTYGEVPATAQGYRIVADLDERVAATTGARPLR
;
A
#
# COMPACT_ATOMS: atom_id res chain seq x y z
N MET A 1 18.05 66.14 9.72
CA MET A 1 17.52 65.34 8.60
C MET A 1 16.99 64.06 9.22
N THR A 2 15.69 64.03 9.45
CA THR A 2 14.99 63.03 10.28
C THR A 2 14.74 61.79 9.44
N THR A 3 15.38 60.67 9.80
CA THR A 3 15.09 59.37 9.22
C THR A 3 13.67 58.98 9.60
N LEU A 4 12.80 58.91 8.60
CA LEU A 4 11.50 58.27 8.67
C LEU A 4 11.70 56.81 9.08
N ASP A 5 11.65 56.54 10.38
CA ASP A 5 11.48 55.20 10.93
C ASP A 5 10.00 54.85 10.76
N ILE A 6 9.65 54.43 9.55
CA ILE A 6 8.37 53.76 9.30
C ILE A 6 8.51 52.38 9.91
N ASP A 7 8.13 52.32 11.19
CA ASP A 7 7.61 51.19 11.94
C ASP A 7 7.67 49.85 11.18
N SER A 8 8.86 49.25 11.16
CA SER A 8 9.14 48.01 10.44
C SER A 8 8.44 46.79 11.06
N ASP A 9 7.87 46.96 12.26
CA ASP A 9 7.17 45.92 13.00
C ASP A 9 5.66 45.85 12.65
N THR A 10 4.98 46.96 12.32
CA THR A 10 3.56 46.91 11.92
C THR A 10 3.33 46.32 10.53
N ALA A 11 4.30 46.39 9.63
CA ALA A 11 4.23 45.72 8.33
C ALA A 11 4.34 44.18 8.45
N ARG A 12 5.01 43.69 9.50
CA ARG A 12 5.26 42.26 9.72
C ARG A 12 4.05 41.55 10.34
N GLU A 13 3.40 42.19 11.31
CA GLU A 13 2.16 41.66 11.90
C GLU A 13 0.98 41.64 10.91
N ALA A 14 0.91 42.62 9.99
CA ALA A 14 -0.12 42.64 8.95
C ALA A 14 0.05 41.50 7.91
N ALA A 15 1.29 41.13 7.59
CA ALA A 15 1.60 40.03 6.67
C ALA A 15 1.30 38.65 7.30
N GLU A 16 1.56 38.48 8.59
CA GLU A 16 1.27 37.23 9.31
C GLU A 16 -0.25 36.98 9.47
N ARG A 17 -1.05 38.05 9.57
CA ARG A 17 -2.52 37.96 9.65
C ARG A 17 -3.19 37.62 8.31
N GLU A 18 -2.53 37.91 7.19
CA GLU A 18 -3.04 37.57 5.85
C GLU A 18 -2.61 36.15 5.43
N LEU A 19 -1.41 35.70 5.82
CA LEU A 19 -0.89 34.34 5.57
C LEU A 19 -1.56 33.25 6.44
N SER A 20 -2.20 33.64 7.54
CA SER A 20 -2.96 32.73 8.41
C SER A 20 -4.40 32.48 7.96
N LYS A 21 -4.85 33.10 6.86
CA LYS A 21 -6.13 32.76 6.23
C LYS A 21 -5.94 31.52 5.34
N PRO A 22 -6.56 30.37 5.65
CA PRO A 22 -6.53 29.21 4.77
C PRO A 22 -7.42 29.50 3.54
N MET A 23 -6.87 30.22 2.57
CA MET A 23 -7.53 30.63 1.32
C MET A 23 -7.55 29.52 0.27
N TYR A 24 -7.74 28.26 0.69
CA TYR A 24 -8.17 27.18 -0.21
C TYR A 24 -8.90 26.12 0.63
N PRO A 25 -10.23 26.00 0.52
CA PRO A 25 -10.91 24.77 0.88
C PRO A 25 -10.32 23.68 -0.02
N ARG A 26 -9.50 22.79 0.53
CA ARG A 26 -9.08 21.60 -0.22
C ARG A 26 -10.37 20.87 -0.60
N PRO A 27 -10.65 20.66 -1.91
CA PRO A 27 -11.87 20.01 -2.33
C PRO A 27 -11.96 18.67 -1.60
N SER A 28 -13.12 18.42 -1.01
CA SER A 28 -13.29 17.19 -0.24
C SER A 28 -13.01 15.99 -1.16
N PRO A 29 -12.41 14.89 -0.67
CA PRO A 29 -12.15 13.71 -1.49
C PRO A 29 -13.40 13.18 -2.22
N ARG A 30 -14.59 13.49 -1.68
CA ARG A 30 -15.88 13.20 -2.30
C ARG A 30 -16.16 14.08 -3.53
N GLN A 31 -15.86 15.38 -3.47
CA GLN A 31 -15.99 16.30 -4.61
C GLN A 31 -15.04 15.93 -5.75
N GLN A 32 -13.75 15.66 -5.46
CA GLN A 32 -12.82 15.19 -6.48
C GLN A 32 -13.28 13.90 -7.17
N PHE A 33 -13.92 12.99 -6.42
CA PHE A 33 -14.49 11.78 -6.97
C PHE A 33 -15.69 12.08 -7.90
N PHE A 34 -16.60 12.96 -7.50
CA PHE A 34 -17.73 13.35 -8.36
C PHE A 34 -17.29 14.08 -9.62
N ASP A 35 -16.33 15.00 -9.52
CA ASP A 35 -15.78 15.73 -10.67
C ASP A 35 -15.09 14.78 -11.66
N PHE A 36 -14.38 13.77 -11.15
CA PHE A 36 -13.78 12.72 -11.96
C PHE A 36 -14.84 11.89 -12.70
N VAL A 37 -15.89 11.45 -11.99
CA VAL A 37 -16.98 10.65 -12.57
C VAL A 37 -17.74 11.44 -13.64
N GLU A 38 -18.05 12.71 -13.38
CA GLU A 38 -18.75 13.58 -14.33
C GLU A 38 -17.91 13.81 -15.60
N THR A 39 -16.59 13.99 -15.43
CA THR A 39 -15.65 14.12 -16.54
C THR A 39 -15.58 12.85 -17.37
N LEU A 40 -15.58 11.68 -16.74
CA LEU A 40 -15.60 10.40 -17.45
C LEU A 40 -16.91 10.17 -18.22
N ILE A 41 -18.05 10.48 -17.62
CA ILE A 41 -19.36 10.35 -18.28
C ILE A 41 -19.44 11.28 -19.50
N ARG A 42 -19.05 12.55 -19.36
CA ARG A 42 -19.00 13.48 -20.50
C ARG A 42 -18.11 12.97 -21.61
N ARG A 43 -16.91 12.47 -21.26
CA ARG A 43 -15.95 11.95 -22.25
C ARG A 43 -16.47 10.69 -22.95
N LEU A 44 -17.22 9.85 -22.25
CA LEU A 44 -17.84 8.65 -22.79
C LEU A 44 -19.03 8.97 -23.71
N VAL A 45 -19.87 9.93 -23.34
CA VAL A 45 -21.00 10.39 -24.17
C VAL A 45 -20.50 11.06 -25.46
N LEU A 46 -19.46 11.90 -25.35
CA LEU A 46 -18.85 12.58 -26.51
C LEU A 46 -18.16 11.60 -27.47
N LYS A 47 -17.52 10.55 -26.97
CA LYS A 47 -16.78 9.58 -27.81
C LYS A 47 -17.59 8.35 -28.22
N GLY A 48 -18.70 8.06 -27.52
CA GLY A 48 -19.59 6.93 -27.83
C GLY A 48 -20.40 7.15 -29.10
N ALA A 49 -20.55 8.39 -29.56
CA ALA A 49 -21.30 8.74 -30.78
C ALA A 49 -20.57 8.41 -32.09
N GLU A 50 -19.26 8.15 -32.06
CA GLU A 50 -18.43 7.95 -33.26
C GLU A 50 -17.97 6.48 -33.47
N LEU A 51 -18.28 5.57 -32.54
CA LEU A 51 -17.80 4.19 -32.59
C LEU A 51 -18.79 3.25 -33.31
N PRO A 52 -18.37 2.51 -34.35
CA PRO A 52 -19.20 1.50 -35.00
C PRO A 52 -19.35 0.29 -34.07
N GLY A 53 -20.58 -0.05 -33.69
CA GLY A 53 -20.86 -1.19 -32.78
C GLY A 53 -22.10 -1.08 -31.91
N GLY A 54 -22.78 0.07 -31.89
CA GLY A 54 -24.07 0.25 -31.21
C GLY A 54 -24.03 0.00 -29.70
N TRP A 55 -25.17 -0.38 -29.12
CA TRP A 55 -25.35 -0.59 -27.67
C TRP A 55 -24.46 -1.70 -27.08
N PHE A 56 -23.94 -2.62 -27.92
CA PHE A 56 -23.11 -3.74 -27.47
C PHE A 56 -21.71 -3.31 -27.06
N THR A 57 -21.04 -2.47 -27.87
CA THR A 57 -19.74 -1.90 -27.49
C THR A 57 -19.86 -1.02 -26.24
N ILE A 58 -20.97 -0.28 -26.12
CA ILE A 58 -21.28 0.51 -24.92
C ILE A 58 -21.44 -0.39 -23.69
N ALA A 59 -22.17 -1.51 -23.81
CA ALA A 59 -22.37 -2.45 -22.71
C ALA A 59 -21.04 -3.07 -22.24
N VAL A 60 -20.18 -3.49 -23.17
CA VAL A 60 -18.85 -4.04 -22.85
C VAL A 60 -17.96 -2.99 -22.16
N LEU A 61 -17.95 -1.75 -22.67
CA LEU A 61 -17.20 -0.64 -22.07
C LEU A 61 -17.70 -0.34 -20.64
N LEU A 62 -19.02 -0.36 -20.43
CA LEU A 62 -19.62 -0.17 -19.11
C LEU A 62 -19.25 -1.29 -18.14
N ILE A 63 -19.20 -2.54 -18.59
CA ILE A 63 -18.77 -3.68 -17.77
C ILE A 63 -17.30 -3.54 -17.37
N ILE A 64 -16.41 -3.21 -18.30
CA ILE A 64 -14.99 -3.00 -18.02
C ILE A 64 -14.80 -1.82 -17.05
N LEU A 65 -15.54 -0.73 -17.26
CA LEU A 65 -15.52 0.43 -16.37
C LEU A 65 -16.02 0.06 -14.98
N ALA A 66 -17.14 -0.67 -14.86
CA ALA A 66 -17.67 -1.12 -13.60
C ALA A 66 -16.69 -2.04 -12.86
N ALA A 67 -16.04 -2.96 -13.55
CA ALA A 67 -14.98 -3.80 -12.99
C ALA A 67 -13.80 -2.96 -12.50
N GLY A 68 -13.36 -1.96 -13.28
CA GLY A 68 -12.31 -1.02 -12.89
C GLY A 68 -12.68 -0.18 -11.66
N VAL A 69 -13.92 0.32 -11.58
CA VAL A 69 -14.42 1.05 -10.42
C VAL A 69 -14.50 0.16 -9.20
N VAL A 70 -15.00 -1.07 -9.32
CA VAL A 70 -15.03 -2.04 -8.22
C VAL A 70 -13.61 -2.34 -7.72
N ALA A 71 -12.66 -2.57 -8.62
CA ALA A 71 -11.26 -2.78 -8.27
C ALA A 71 -10.66 -1.55 -7.58
N ALA A 72 -10.87 -0.34 -8.13
CA ALA A 72 -10.39 0.91 -7.56
C ALA A 72 -11.01 1.21 -6.19
N VAL A 73 -12.31 0.95 -6.01
CA VAL A 73 -12.99 1.08 -4.72
C VAL A 73 -12.49 0.03 -3.74
N HIS A 74 -12.21 -1.20 -4.18
CA HIS A 74 -11.69 -2.25 -3.32
C HIS A 74 -10.26 -1.93 -2.84
N VAL A 75 -9.39 -1.46 -3.74
CA VAL A 75 -8.03 -1.02 -3.42
C VAL A 75 -8.05 0.26 -2.59
N GLY A 76 -8.85 1.24 -2.99
CA GLY A 76 -9.01 2.53 -2.31
C GLY A 76 -9.62 2.41 -0.91
N ARG A 77 -10.62 1.53 -0.70
CA ARG A 77 -11.16 1.24 0.64
C ARG A 77 -10.16 0.53 1.54
N ARG A 78 -9.25 -0.27 0.98
CA ARG A 78 -8.15 -0.90 1.73
C ARG A 78 -7.14 0.17 2.18
N MET A 79 -6.70 1.02 1.26
CA MET A 79 -5.78 2.12 1.56
C MET A 79 -6.37 3.20 2.48
N LEU A 80 -7.65 3.53 2.33
CA LEU A 80 -8.35 4.52 3.17
C LEU A 80 -8.75 3.95 4.54
N ARG A 81 -8.91 2.63 4.70
CA ARG A 81 -9.01 2.01 6.03
C ARG A 81 -7.68 2.05 6.77
N ASP A 82 -6.58 1.90 6.04
CA ASP A 82 -5.23 1.97 6.61
C ASP A 82 -4.80 3.42 6.90
N GLY A 83 -5.27 4.40 6.11
CA GLY A 83 -4.85 5.81 6.21
C GLY A 83 -5.70 6.72 7.13
N ARG A 84 -6.80 6.26 7.73
CA ARG A 84 -7.74 7.12 8.50
C ARG A 84 -7.80 6.84 10.00
N ARG A 85 -6.80 6.15 10.54
CA ARG A 85 -6.66 5.80 11.96
C ARG A 85 -5.35 6.30 12.56
N SER A 86 -4.89 7.47 12.12
CA SER A 86 -3.63 8.06 12.60
C SER A 86 -3.87 9.48 13.11
N GLU A 87 -4.49 9.57 14.28
CA GLU A 87 -4.29 10.70 15.19
C GLU A 87 -4.78 10.24 16.56
N THR A 88 -3.89 9.57 17.32
CA THR A 88 -3.88 9.54 18.81
C THR A 88 -2.74 8.61 19.31
N LEU A 89 -1.60 9.23 19.58
CA LEU A 89 -0.75 9.02 20.76
C LEU A 89 -0.01 7.70 21.05
N TYR A 90 -0.13 6.62 20.26
CA TYR A 90 0.82 5.50 20.26
C TYR A 90 1.05 5.05 18.81
N GLY A 91 2.25 4.59 18.46
CA GLY A 91 2.72 4.35 17.08
C GLY A 91 1.75 3.53 16.19
N PRO A 92 1.89 3.62 14.85
CA PRO A 92 0.94 3.03 13.91
C PRO A 92 0.71 1.56 14.26
N THR A 93 -0.56 1.15 14.41
CA THR A 93 -0.94 -0.24 14.65
C THR A 93 -0.74 -1.05 13.37
N GLN A 94 0.50 -1.14 12.92
CA GLN A 94 0.93 -2.12 11.94
C GLN A 94 0.67 -3.49 12.57
N LEU A 95 0.01 -4.37 11.82
CA LEU A 95 -0.21 -5.74 12.26
C LEU A 95 1.13 -6.38 12.63
N SER A 96 1.17 -7.06 13.76
CA SER A 96 2.28 -7.90 14.18
C SER A 96 2.54 -9.03 13.19
N ALA A 97 3.72 -9.65 13.28
CA ALA A 97 4.03 -10.81 12.46
C ALA A 97 2.98 -11.92 12.66
N ALA A 98 2.57 -12.17 13.91
CA ALA A 98 1.56 -13.18 14.25
C ALA A 98 0.19 -12.90 13.61
N GLU A 99 -0.27 -11.65 13.63
CA GLU A 99 -1.53 -11.26 12.99
C GLU A 99 -1.48 -11.42 11.46
N HIS A 100 -0.35 -11.09 10.84
CA HIS A 100 -0.13 -11.35 9.43
C HIS A 100 -0.17 -12.86 9.10
N ARG A 101 0.42 -13.72 9.94
CA ARG A 101 0.35 -15.19 9.78
C ARG A 101 -1.08 -15.70 9.89
N ALA A 102 -1.82 -15.26 10.90
CA ALA A 102 -3.22 -15.66 11.09
C ALA A 102 -4.10 -15.25 9.89
N ALA A 103 -3.91 -14.02 9.38
CA ALA A 103 -4.59 -13.57 8.16
C ALA A 103 -4.23 -14.43 6.94
N ALA A 104 -2.93 -14.73 6.76
CA ALA A 104 -2.45 -15.57 5.67
C ALA A 104 -3.04 -16.99 5.71
N GLN A 105 -3.10 -17.61 6.89
CA GLN A 105 -3.68 -18.95 7.08
C GLN A 105 -5.18 -18.97 6.75
N ARG A 106 -5.94 -17.95 7.18
CA ARG A 106 -7.37 -17.84 6.85
C ARG A 106 -7.61 -17.71 5.35
N LEU A 107 -6.79 -16.91 4.66
CA LEU A 107 -6.88 -16.73 3.20
C LEU A 107 -6.49 -18.03 2.46
N ALA A 108 -5.44 -18.71 2.90
CA ALA A 108 -5.02 -20.00 2.36
C ALA A 108 -6.10 -21.08 2.54
N ALA A 109 -6.80 -21.11 3.68
CA ALA A 109 -7.91 -22.03 3.93
C ALA A 109 -9.10 -21.79 2.96
N ALA A 110 -9.26 -20.56 2.47
CA ALA A 110 -10.24 -20.20 1.46
C ALA A 110 -9.71 -20.33 0.02
N ALA A 111 -8.52 -20.90 -0.17
CA ALA A 111 -7.81 -20.99 -1.46
C ALA A 111 -7.53 -19.62 -2.13
N ASP A 112 -7.51 -18.53 -1.35
CA ASP A 112 -7.21 -17.18 -1.83
C ASP A 112 -5.69 -16.92 -1.77
N TRP A 113 -4.96 -17.58 -2.67
CA TRP A 113 -3.51 -17.73 -2.60
C TRP A 113 -2.74 -16.42 -2.74
N GLY A 114 -3.18 -15.50 -3.60
CA GLY A 114 -2.47 -14.24 -3.84
C GLY A 114 -2.42 -13.36 -2.58
N PRO A 115 -3.56 -12.99 -1.99
CA PRO A 115 -3.64 -12.37 -0.67
C PRO A 115 -2.92 -13.16 0.42
N ALA A 116 -3.02 -14.49 0.45
CA ALA A 116 -2.33 -15.32 1.43
C ALA A 116 -0.81 -15.16 1.37
N ILE A 117 -0.22 -15.23 0.17
CA ILE A 117 1.21 -15.00 -0.08
C ILE A 117 1.62 -13.59 0.38
N ARG A 118 0.84 -12.56 0.05
CA ARG A 118 1.13 -11.18 0.46
C ARG A 118 1.12 -11.00 1.98
N HIS A 119 0.15 -11.60 2.68
CA HIS A 119 0.12 -11.55 4.15
C HIS A 119 1.27 -12.35 4.77
N ARG A 120 1.63 -13.51 4.20
CA ARG A 120 2.75 -14.31 4.70
C ARG A 120 4.10 -13.60 4.53
N LEU A 121 4.37 -12.97 3.38
CA LEU A 121 5.61 -12.21 3.19
C LEU A 121 5.68 -10.98 4.13
N ARG A 122 4.54 -10.32 4.40
CA ARG A 122 4.49 -9.26 5.42
C ARG A 122 4.77 -9.79 6.82
N ALA A 123 4.35 -11.00 7.16
CA ALA A 123 4.72 -11.65 8.42
C ALA A 123 6.23 -11.86 8.52
N VAL A 124 6.90 -12.29 7.43
CA VAL A 124 8.36 -12.44 7.38
C VAL A 124 9.04 -11.10 7.63
N ALA A 125 8.65 -10.05 6.87
CA ALA A 125 9.21 -8.72 7.02
C ALA A 125 9.06 -8.21 8.45
N ARG A 126 7.84 -8.31 9.00
CA ARG A 126 7.53 -7.85 10.34
C ARG A 126 8.25 -8.68 11.41
N GLY A 127 8.37 -9.98 11.24
CA GLY A 127 9.10 -10.85 12.17
C GLY A 127 10.60 -10.54 12.21
N LEU A 128 11.18 -10.17 11.08
CA LEU A 128 12.58 -9.72 11.01
C LEU A 128 12.78 -8.35 11.66
N GLU A 129 11.81 -7.44 11.53
CA GLU A 129 11.79 -6.14 12.22
C GLU A 129 11.62 -6.29 13.73
N GLU A 130 10.67 -7.12 14.17
CA GLU A 130 10.41 -7.43 15.58
C GLU A 130 11.62 -8.11 16.25
N ALA A 131 12.38 -8.92 15.49
CA ALA A 131 13.63 -9.52 15.94
C ALA A 131 14.85 -8.56 15.88
N GLY A 132 14.67 -7.32 15.39
CA GLY A 132 15.74 -6.34 15.28
C GLY A 132 16.80 -6.64 14.21
N LEU A 133 16.54 -7.59 13.31
CA LEU A 133 17.48 -7.98 12.25
C LEU A 133 17.39 -7.07 11.01
N VAL A 134 16.24 -6.41 10.84
CA VAL A 134 15.96 -5.56 9.70
C VAL A 134 15.30 -4.27 10.20
N LEU A 135 15.78 -3.12 9.75
CA LEU A 135 15.17 -1.84 10.11
C LEU A 135 13.84 -1.64 9.36
N PRO A 136 12.79 -1.10 10.02
CA PRO A 136 11.55 -0.72 9.36
C PRO A 136 11.80 0.28 8.23
N ALA A 137 11.21 0.04 7.06
CA ALA A 137 11.29 0.96 5.94
C ALA A 137 9.97 0.99 5.16
N SER A 138 9.40 2.18 5.01
CA SER A 138 8.25 2.39 4.14
C SER A 138 8.65 2.14 2.68
N GLY A 139 7.88 1.32 1.98
CA GLY A 139 8.06 1.10 0.54
C GLY A 139 9.19 0.14 0.15
N ARG A 140 9.83 -0.56 1.10
CA ARG A 140 10.83 -1.59 0.75
C ARG A 140 10.20 -2.70 -0.10
N THR A 141 10.85 -3.03 -1.20
CA THR A 141 10.43 -4.12 -2.09
C THR A 141 10.75 -5.50 -1.50
N ALA A 142 10.10 -6.55 -1.98
CA ALA A 142 10.37 -7.92 -1.55
C ALA A 142 11.83 -8.34 -1.83
N SER A 143 12.38 -7.95 -2.98
CA SER A 143 13.76 -8.27 -3.35
C SER A 143 14.78 -7.55 -2.48
N GLU A 144 14.52 -6.29 -2.11
CA GLU A 144 15.37 -5.57 -1.16
C GLU A 144 15.30 -6.16 0.24
N LEU A 145 14.10 -6.57 0.70
CA LEU A 145 13.95 -7.30 1.96
C LEU A 145 14.80 -8.57 1.94
N ALA A 146 14.70 -9.37 0.88
CA ALA A 146 15.47 -10.60 0.74
C ALA A 146 16.98 -10.35 0.78
N ARG A 147 17.48 -9.31 0.11
CA ARG A 147 18.89 -8.93 0.14
C ARG A 147 19.36 -8.52 1.53
N VAL A 148 18.61 -7.66 2.21
CA VAL A 148 18.97 -7.16 3.56
C VAL A 148 18.88 -8.29 4.58
N ALA A 149 17.80 -9.06 4.57
CA ALA A 149 17.60 -10.18 5.47
C ALA A 149 18.61 -11.32 5.20
N GLY A 150 18.96 -11.58 3.94
CA GLY A 150 19.95 -12.59 3.56
C GLY A 150 21.35 -12.26 4.05
N ALA A 151 21.70 -10.97 4.14
CA ALA A 151 22.95 -10.55 4.78
C ALA A 151 22.95 -10.82 6.30
N ALA A 152 21.79 -10.69 6.97
CA ALA A 152 21.65 -10.98 8.40
C ALA A 152 21.50 -12.49 8.70
N LEU A 153 20.94 -13.24 7.76
CA LEU A 153 20.65 -14.68 7.84
C LEU A 153 21.21 -15.42 6.61
N PRO A 154 22.54 -15.59 6.48
CA PRO A 154 23.14 -16.16 5.26
C PRO A 154 22.64 -17.57 4.91
N GLY A 155 22.33 -18.39 5.91
CA GLY A 155 21.79 -19.74 5.71
C GLY A 155 20.37 -19.79 5.13
N LEU A 156 19.65 -18.66 5.08
CA LEU A 156 18.31 -18.53 4.51
C LEU A 156 18.29 -17.59 3.29
N ALA A 157 19.44 -17.12 2.80
CA ALA A 157 19.51 -16.13 1.73
C ALA A 157 18.80 -16.61 0.45
N ASP A 158 19.03 -17.84 0.02
CA ASP A 158 18.39 -18.40 -1.17
C ASP A 158 16.88 -18.60 -0.98
N ASP A 159 16.45 -18.99 0.23
CA ASP A 159 15.02 -19.13 0.56
C ASP A 159 14.32 -17.77 0.54
N LEU A 160 14.98 -16.71 1.04
CA LEU A 160 14.50 -15.34 1.01
C LEU A 160 14.35 -14.82 -0.43
N ILE A 161 15.33 -15.09 -1.30
CA ILE A 161 15.28 -14.72 -2.71
C ILE A 161 14.12 -15.45 -3.41
N ARG A 162 14.01 -16.77 -3.24
CA ARG A 162 12.90 -17.56 -3.83
C ARG A 162 11.53 -17.07 -3.40
N ALA A 163 11.36 -16.69 -2.13
CA ALA A 163 10.09 -16.16 -1.64
C ALA A 163 9.78 -14.76 -2.21
N ALA A 164 10.80 -13.91 -2.40
CA ALA A 164 10.64 -12.62 -3.04
C ALA A 164 10.27 -12.76 -4.53
N GLU A 165 10.90 -13.67 -5.25
CA GLU A 165 10.57 -14.01 -6.64
C GLU A 165 9.14 -14.52 -6.73
N THR A 166 8.76 -15.51 -5.91
CA THR A 166 7.39 -16.05 -5.86
C THR A 166 6.36 -14.95 -5.61
N PHE A 167 6.65 -14.01 -4.70
CA PHE A 167 5.76 -12.87 -4.45
C PHE A 167 5.69 -11.92 -5.65
N ASN A 168 6.82 -11.61 -6.29
CA ASN A 168 6.89 -10.70 -7.42
C ASN A 168 6.17 -11.28 -8.64
N ASP A 169 6.36 -12.56 -8.93
CA ASP A 169 5.70 -13.28 -10.02
C ASP A 169 4.17 -13.22 -9.88
N VAL A 170 3.68 -13.45 -8.67
CA VAL A 170 2.23 -13.42 -8.38
C VAL A 170 1.66 -12.00 -8.33
N THR A 171 2.44 -11.02 -7.88
CA THR A 171 1.96 -9.64 -7.69
C THR A 171 2.10 -8.79 -8.94
N TYR A 172 3.15 -9.04 -9.74
CA TYR A 172 3.55 -8.21 -10.87
C TYR A 172 3.80 -9.00 -12.17
N GLY A 173 4.12 -10.30 -12.09
CA GLY A 173 4.55 -11.12 -13.24
C GLY A 173 3.44 -11.87 -13.98
N GLU A 174 2.17 -11.55 -13.75
CA GLU A 174 1.00 -12.25 -14.33
C GLU A 174 0.94 -13.77 -14.05
N VAL A 175 1.74 -14.27 -13.09
CA VAL A 175 1.75 -15.68 -12.73
C VAL A 175 0.59 -15.98 -11.78
N PRO A 176 -0.22 -17.03 -12.05
CA PRO A 176 -1.29 -17.42 -11.14
C PRO A 176 -0.77 -17.75 -9.74
N ALA A 177 -1.44 -17.23 -8.71
CA ALA A 177 -1.15 -17.59 -7.33
C ALA A 177 -1.56 -19.04 -7.06
N THR A 178 -0.66 -19.84 -6.48
CA THR A 178 -0.90 -21.27 -6.22
C THR A 178 -0.65 -21.63 -4.75
N ALA A 179 -1.21 -22.77 -4.34
CA ALA A 179 -0.91 -23.38 -3.04
C ALA A 179 0.59 -23.69 -2.87
N GLN A 180 1.30 -24.02 -3.95
CA GLN A 180 2.74 -24.24 -3.92
C GLN A 180 3.49 -22.92 -3.65
N GLY A 181 3.13 -21.84 -4.35
CA GLY A 181 3.72 -20.52 -4.09
C GLY A 181 3.50 -20.06 -2.65
N TYR A 182 2.31 -20.31 -2.09
CA TYR A 182 2.06 -20.06 -0.68
C TYR A 182 2.96 -20.85 0.26
N ARG A 183 3.15 -22.15 0.01
CA ARG A 183 4.02 -23.02 0.82
C ARG A 183 5.47 -22.55 0.83
N ILE A 184 6.02 -22.11 -0.30
CA ILE A 184 7.38 -21.56 -0.38
C ILE A 184 7.58 -20.41 0.63
N VAL A 185 6.62 -19.48 0.67
CA VAL A 185 6.72 -18.31 1.58
C VAL A 185 6.39 -18.69 3.03
N ALA A 186 5.50 -19.67 3.25
CA ALA A 186 5.17 -20.15 4.60
C ALA A 186 6.34 -20.91 5.24
N ASP A 187 6.99 -21.80 4.50
CA ASP A 187 8.15 -22.57 4.98
C ASP A 187 9.32 -21.64 5.33
N LEU A 188 9.54 -20.58 4.53
CA LEU A 188 10.50 -19.53 4.86
C LEU A 188 10.15 -18.83 6.19
N ASP A 189 8.90 -18.41 6.37
CA ASP A 189 8.44 -17.72 7.59
C ASP A 189 8.68 -18.57 8.84
N GLU A 190 8.42 -19.88 8.77
CA GLU A 190 8.67 -20.81 9.86
C GLU A 190 10.16 -20.95 10.17
N ARG A 191 11.02 -21.05 9.13
CA ARG A 191 12.48 -21.11 9.29
C ARG A 191 13.06 -19.82 9.87
N VAL A 192 12.57 -18.67 9.41
CA VAL A 192 12.95 -17.37 9.96
C VAL A 192 12.56 -17.28 11.43
N ALA A 193 11.31 -17.63 11.78
CA ALA A 193 10.84 -17.61 13.16
C ALA A 193 11.63 -18.55 14.08
N ALA A 194 11.99 -19.75 13.60
CA ALA A 194 12.83 -20.68 14.34
C ALA A 194 14.25 -20.11 14.58
N THR A 195 14.82 -19.44 13.56
CA THR A 195 16.16 -18.86 13.64
C THR A 195 16.20 -17.63 14.55
N THR A 196 15.17 -16.78 14.51
CA THR A 196 15.09 -15.57 15.34
C THR A 196 14.71 -15.89 16.79
N GLY A 197 13.81 -16.85 17.02
CA GLY A 197 13.42 -17.29 18.36
C GLY A 197 14.53 -18.01 19.13
N ALA A 198 15.46 -18.66 18.42
CA ALA A 198 16.62 -19.32 19.02
C ALA A 198 17.77 -18.36 19.39
N ARG A 199 17.72 -17.09 18.96
CA ARG A 199 18.78 -16.10 19.19
C ARG A 199 18.41 -15.29 20.44
N PRO A 200 19.12 -15.42 21.58
CA PRO A 200 18.86 -14.57 22.73
C PRO A 200 19.12 -13.12 22.35
N LEU A 201 18.16 -12.24 22.67
CA LEU A 201 18.28 -10.79 22.49
C LEU A 201 19.58 -10.33 23.20
N ARG A 202 20.52 -9.80 22.43
CA ARG A 202 21.78 -9.22 22.94
C ARG A 202 21.60 -7.75 23.25
#